data_AF-A0A6G3DD28-F1
#
_entry.id   AF-A0A6G3DD28-F1
#
_cell.length_a   1.000
_cell.length_b   1.000
_cell.length_c   1.000
_cell.angle_alpha   90.00
_cell.angle_beta   90.00
_cell.angle_gamma   90.00
#
_symmetry.space_group_name_H-M   'P 1'
#
loop_
_entity.id
_entity.type
_entity.pdbx_description
1 polymer ?
#
loop_
_entity_poly.entity_id
_entity_poly.type
_entity_poly.pdbx_seq_one_letter_code
_entity_poly.pdbx_strand_id
1 'polypeptide(L)'
;GSEWAEFYDELTTAFGLRVDAAGPNFGNEVLLDILADSDDVATLVGSRDRYVWPTGHDLRRIPIAGPTLAYPLSLIVPRENPHPGLRAVVDHFASLPPLPEDTWLPTWATAPHRDTDGRGAGHDAR
;
A
#
# COMPACT_ATOMS: atom_id res chain seq x y z
N GLY A 1 12.39 -4.88 14.74
CA GLY A 1 11.44 -5.97 14.47
C GLY A 1 11.66 -6.45 13.05
N SER A 2 10.67 -7.13 12.45
CA SER A 2 10.57 -7.12 10.99
C SER A 2 9.97 -5.78 10.55
N GLU A 3 10.17 -5.39 9.29
CA GLU A 3 9.54 -4.20 8.67
C GLU A 3 8.01 -4.20 8.88
N TRP A 4 7.38 -5.36 8.75
CA TRP A 4 5.95 -5.55 9.00
C TRP A 4 5.56 -5.29 10.46
N ALA A 5 6.36 -5.75 11.42
CA ALA A 5 6.10 -5.52 12.83
C ALA A 5 6.20 -4.03 13.18
N GLU A 6 7.20 -3.34 12.64
CA GLU A 6 7.38 -1.89 12.81
C GLU A 6 6.26 -1.10 12.15
N PHE A 7 5.81 -1.51 10.95
CA PHE A 7 4.65 -0.91 10.30
C PHE A 7 3.39 -0.95 11.17
N TYR A 8 3.03 -2.14 11.68
CA TYR A 8 1.82 -2.29 12.49
C TYR A 8 1.93 -1.58 13.85
N ASP A 9 3.13 -1.54 14.45
CA ASP A 9 3.38 -0.80 15.69
C ASP A 9 3.17 0.72 15.49
N GLU A 10 3.76 1.28 14.43
CA GLU A 10 3.56 2.70 14.11
C GLU A 10 2.11 3.01 13.73
N LEU A 11 1.46 2.15 12.95
CA LEU A 11 0.06 2.31 12.53
C LEU A 11 -0.89 2.31 13.75
N THR A 12 -0.74 1.32 14.62
CA THR A 12 -1.58 1.19 15.82
C THR A 12 -1.36 2.35 16.78
N THR A 13 -0.12 2.79 16.93
CA THR A 13 0.24 3.96 17.73
C THR A 13 -0.35 5.25 17.16
N ALA A 14 -0.25 5.47 15.84
CA ALA A 14 -0.70 6.70 15.20
C ALA A 14 -2.23 6.88 15.23
N PHE A 15 -2.99 5.78 15.11
CA PHE A 15 -4.45 5.83 14.95
C PHE A 15 -5.24 5.20 16.10
N GLY A 16 -4.57 4.72 17.15
CA GLY A 16 -5.21 4.07 18.30
C GLY A 16 -5.90 2.75 17.93
N LEU A 17 -5.39 2.04 16.92
CA LEU A 17 -5.94 0.76 16.46
C LEU A 17 -5.46 -0.40 17.33
N ARG A 18 -6.23 -1.49 17.34
CA ARG A 18 -5.78 -2.78 17.87
C ARG A 18 -5.73 -3.78 16.73
N VAL A 19 -4.59 -4.46 16.59
CA VAL A 19 -4.44 -5.55 15.62
C VAL A 19 -4.77 -6.85 16.31
N ASP A 20 -5.71 -7.59 15.74
CA ASP A 20 -5.93 -8.98 16.12
C ASP A 20 -4.85 -9.86 15.48
N ALA A 21 -3.92 -10.34 16.30
CA ALA A 21 -2.89 -11.29 15.90
C ALA A 21 -3.26 -12.74 16.24
N ALA A 22 -4.47 -12.97 16.76
CA ALA A 22 -4.93 -14.27 17.19
C ALA A 22 -5.53 -15.05 16.03
N GLY A 23 -4.73 -15.91 15.41
CA GLY A 23 -5.27 -16.94 14.53
C GLY A 23 -4.27 -17.48 13.52
N PRO A 24 -4.35 -18.76 13.15
CA PRO A 24 -3.80 -19.25 11.90
C PRO A 24 -4.39 -18.44 10.72
N ASN A 25 -3.58 -18.14 9.71
CA ASN A 25 -4.08 -17.57 8.45
C ASN A 25 -4.90 -18.65 7.71
N PHE A 26 -6.20 -18.70 7.96
CA PHE A 26 -7.12 -19.70 7.40
C PHE A 26 -7.62 -19.38 5.98
N GLY A 27 -7.10 -18.32 5.36
CA GLY A 27 -7.54 -17.87 4.04
C GLY A 27 -8.63 -16.80 4.10
N ASN A 28 -9.01 -16.31 2.92
CA ASN A 28 -9.86 -15.15 2.76
C ASN A 28 -11.32 -15.44 3.10
N GLU A 29 -11.78 -16.67 2.88
CA GLU A 29 -13.17 -17.08 3.11
C GLU A 29 -13.53 -17.00 4.59
N VAL A 30 -12.67 -17.55 5.46
CA VAL A 30 -12.86 -17.50 6.92
C VAL A 30 -12.80 -16.07 7.44
N LEU A 31 -11.92 -15.24 6.87
CA LEU A 31 -11.87 -13.81 7.21
C LEU A 31 -13.21 -13.12 6.87
N LEU A 32 -13.80 -13.41 5.70
CA LEU A 32 -15.07 -12.80 5.29
C LEU A 32 -16.26 -13.27 6.15
N ASP A 33 -16.25 -14.50 6.64
CA ASP A 33 -17.27 -15.00 7.59
C ASP A 33 -17.16 -14.24 8.93
N ILE A 34 -15.95 -14.13 9.49
CA ILE A 34 -15.70 -13.39 10.74
C ILE A 34 -16.16 -11.94 10.63
N LEU A 35 -15.82 -11.28 9.53
CA LEU A 35 -16.22 -9.88 9.28
C LEU A 35 -17.74 -9.73 9.11
N ALA A 36 -18.43 -10.74 8.59
CA ALA A 36 -19.87 -10.70 8.39
C ALA A 36 -20.65 -10.95 9.70
N ASP A 37 -20.08 -11.76 10.59
CA ASP A 37 -20.71 -12.17 11.86
C ASP A 37 -20.39 -11.25 13.04
N SER A 38 -19.53 -10.23 12.88
CA SER A 38 -19.10 -9.34 13.96
C SER A 38 -19.12 -7.85 13.56
N ASP A 39 -19.65 -7.04 14.47
CA ASP A 39 -19.70 -5.57 14.39
C ASP A 39 -18.48 -4.87 15.01
N ASP A 40 -17.60 -5.63 15.67
CA ASP A 40 -16.45 -5.12 16.43
C ASP A 40 -15.12 -5.22 15.67
N VAL A 41 -15.11 -5.81 14.47
CA VAL A 41 -13.89 -6.07 13.68
C VAL A 41 -13.98 -5.50 12.28
N ALA A 42 -12.81 -5.12 11.75
CA ALA A 42 -12.65 -4.67 10.38
C ALA A 42 -11.28 -5.13 9.84
N THR A 43 -11.15 -5.14 8.52
CA THR A 43 -9.88 -5.43 7.85
C THR A 43 -9.46 -4.31 6.93
N LEU A 44 -8.15 -4.10 6.83
CA LEU A 44 -7.56 -3.17 5.88
C LEU A 44 -7.17 -3.94 4.61
N VAL A 45 -7.65 -3.45 3.47
CA VAL A 45 -7.33 -4.02 2.16
C VAL A 45 -6.81 -2.93 1.23
N GLY A 46 -5.98 -3.32 0.26
CA GLY A 46 -5.50 -2.39 -0.76
C GLY A 46 -6.67 -1.81 -1.57
N SER A 47 -6.58 -0.54 -1.95
CA SER A 47 -7.60 0.12 -2.79
C SER A 47 -7.77 -0.55 -4.16
N ARG A 48 -6.70 -1.17 -4.68
CA ARG A 48 -6.70 -1.93 -5.94
C ARG A 48 -7.05 -3.41 -5.75
N ASP A 49 -7.33 -3.83 -4.52
CA ASP A 49 -7.68 -5.20 -4.22
C ASP A 49 -9.07 -5.53 -4.77
N ARG A 50 -9.23 -6.74 -5.31
CA ARG A 50 -10.44 -7.20 -6.00
C ARG A 50 -11.28 -8.15 -5.15
N TYR A 51 -11.20 -8.11 -3.81
CA TYR A 51 -12.12 -8.87 -2.96
C TYR A 51 -13.57 -8.70 -3.41
N VAL A 52 -14.20 -9.85 -3.67
CA VAL A 52 -15.63 -10.05 -3.87
C VAL A 52 -16.08 -10.97 -2.75
N TRP A 53 -17.16 -10.63 -2.06
CA TRP A 53 -17.76 -11.48 -1.02
C TRP A 53 -19.13 -12.01 -1.47
N PRO A 54 -19.61 -13.12 -0.89
CA PRO A 54 -20.94 -13.64 -1.17
C PRO A 54 -22.02 -12.58 -0.96
N THR A 55 -23.07 -12.58 -1.79
CA THR A 55 -24.17 -11.60 -1.69
C THR A 55 -24.93 -11.65 -0.35
N GLY A 56 -24.82 -12.76 0.37
CA GLY A 56 -25.39 -12.89 1.73
C GLY A 56 -24.59 -12.13 2.79
N HIS A 57 -23.34 -11.77 2.53
CA HIS A 57 -22.52 -11.01 3.46
C HIS A 57 -22.80 -9.53 3.21
N ASP A 58 -23.36 -8.84 4.20
CA ASP A 58 -23.68 -7.41 4.10
C ASP A 58 -22.43 -6.51 4.26
N LEU A 59 -21.26 -6.99 3.83
CA LEU A 59 -20.00 -6.28 3.94
C LEU A 59 -19.98 -5.04 3.05
N ARG A 60 -19.18 -4.06 3.48
CA ARG A 60 -18.97 -2.79 2.77
C ARG A 60 -17.49 -2.46 2.77
N ARG A 61 -17.03 -1.84 1.69
CA ARG A 61 -15.72 -1.20 1.63
C ARG A 61 -15.88 0.29 1.93
N ILE A 62 -15.16 0.75 2.95
CA ILE A 62 -15.15 2.14 3.35
C ILE A 62 -13.78 2.71 2.99
N PRO A 63 -13.70 3.73 2.11
CA PRO A 63 -12.44 4.41 1.83
C PRO A 63 -11.89 5.09 3.09
N ILE A 64 -10.60 4.90 3.36
CA ILE A 64 -9.88 5.63 4.42
C ILE A 64 -9.24 6.87 3.80
N ALA A 65 -9.58 8.04 4.31
CA ALA A 65 -9.10 9.34 3.84
C ALA A 65 -8.86 10.27 5.03
N GLY A 66 -7.93 11.22 4.87
CA GLY A 66 -7.61 12.23 5.89
C GLY A 66 -7.01 11.67 7.19
N PRO A 67 -5.86 10.97 7.16
CA PRO A 67 -4.98 10.70 6.02
C PRO A 67 -5.35 9.40 5.27
N THR A 68 -4.98 9.28 4.00
CA THR A 68 -4.96 7.97 3.33
C THR A 68 -3.85 7.11 3.93
N LEU A 69 -4.12 5.83 4.19
CA LEU A 69 -3.11 4.89 4.67
C LEU A 69 -2.42 4.20 3.49
N ALA A 70 -1.09 4.13 3.50
CA ALA A 70 -0.34 3.37 2.51
C ALA A 70 0.61 2.36 3.16
N TYR A 71 0.57 1.14 2.65
CA TYR A 71 1.59 0.13 2.94
C TYR A 71 2.70 0.23 1.87
N PRO A 72 3.93 0.64 2.23
CA PRO A 72 5.01 0.78 1.25
C PRO A 72 5.47 -0.60 0.75
N LEU A 73 5.73 -0.69 -0.56
CA LEU A 73 6.29 -1.88 -1.20
C LEU A 73 7.57 -1.50 -1.94
N SER A 74 8.63 -2.25 -1.69
CA SER A 74 9.94 -2.03 -2.30
C SER A 74 10.28 -3.11 -3.32
N LEU A 75 10.71 -2.70 -4.51
CA LEU A 75 11.27 -3.59 -5.52
C LEU A 75 12.80 -3.61 -5.37
N ILE A 76 13.34 -4.73 -4.89
CA ILE A 76 14.79 -4.92 -4.74
C ILE A 76 15.36 -5.54 -6.01
N VAL A 77 16.33 -4.86 -6.62
CA VAL A 77 16.90 -5.26 -7.90
C VAL A 77 18.43 -5.41 -7.80
N PRO A 78 19.03 -6.42 -8.45
CA PRO A 78 20.49 -6.53 -8.51
C PRO A 78 21.10 -5.30 -9.17
N ARG A 79 22.16 -4.75 -8.57
CA ARG A 79 22.91 -3.62 -9.12
C ARG A 79 23.66 -4.00 -10.41
N GLU A 80 24.08 -5.25 -10.49
CA GLU A 80 24.84 -5.79 -11.62
C GLU A 80 23.98 -6.74 -12.45
N ASN A 81 24.07 -6.62 -13.78
CA ASN A 81 23.34 -7.43 -14.75
C ASN A 81 21.79 -7.46 -14.56
N PRO A 82 21.11 -6.30 -14.46
CA PRO A 82 19.65 -6.29 -14.37
C PRO A 82 19.02 -6.83 -15.66
N HIS A 83 18.00 -7.67 -15.52
CA HIS A 83 17.29 -8.23 -16.67
C HIS A 83 16.66 -7.09 -17.52
N PRO A 84 16.83 -7.04 -18.85
CA PRO A 84 16.35 -5.93 -19.67
C PRO A 84 14.84 -5.64 -19.54
N GLY A 85 14.03 -6.69 -19.34
CA GLY A 85 12.58 -6.57 -19.13
C GLY A 85 12.17 -5.88 -17.83
N LEU A 86 13.08 -5.75 -16.86
CA LEU A 86 12.81 -5.07 -15.59
C LEU A 86 12.52 -3.58 -15.79
N ARG A 87 13.14 -2.97 -16.79
CA ARG A 87 12.93 -1.54 -17.09
C ARG A 87 11.46 -1.24 -17.37
N ALA A 88 10.78 -2.07 -18.17
CA ALA A 88 9.36 -1.89 -18.46
C ALA A 88 8.48 -2.02 -17.21
N VAL A 89 8.88 -2.86 -16.24
CA VAL A 89 8.18 -3.01 -14.95
C VAL A 89 8.37 -1.77 -14.08
N VAL A 90 9.60 -1.25 -13.99
CA VAL A 90 9.89 0.00 -13.25
C VAL A 90 9.16 1.17 -13.87
N ASP A 91 9.21 1.31 -15.20
CA ASP A 91 8.51 2.36 -15.95
C ASP A 91 6.99 2.26 -15.73
N HIS A 92 6.43 1.04 -15.68
CA HIS A 92 5.03 0.83 -15.37
C HIS A 92 4.67 1.32 -13.95
N PHE A 93 5.44 0.96 -12.92
CA PHE A 93 5.18 1.44 -11.56
C PHE A 93 5.35 2.96 -11.44
N ALA A 94 6.34 3.54 -12.12
CA ALA A 94 6.55 4.99 -12.16
C ALA A 94 5.41 5.73 -12.88
N SER A 95 4.71 5.07 -13.81
CA SER A 95 3.54 5.63 -14.51
C SER A 95 2.25 5.60 -13.69
N LEU A 96 2.22 4.88 -12.55
CA LEU A 96 1.04 4.82 -11.70
C LEU A 96 0.77 6.18 -11.05
N PRO A 97 -0.51 6.51 -10.77
CA PRO A 97 -0.83 7.74 -10.06
C PRO A 97 -0.06 7.85 -8.73
N PRO A 98 0.52 9.03 -8.43
CA PRO A 98 1.22 9.24 -7.17
C PRO A 98 0.26 9.13 -5.99
N LEU A 99 0.81 8.87 -4.80
CA LEU A 99 0.06 8.87 -3.56
C LEU A 99 -0.50 10.28 -3.27
N PRO A 100 -1.71 10.39 -2.68
CA PRO A 100 -2.22 11.66 -2.16
C PRO A 100 -1.23 12.33 -1.20
N GLU A 101 -1.18 13.67 -1.17
CA GLU A 101 -0.24 14.41 -0.32
C GLU A 101 -0.48 14.21 1.17
N ASP A 102 -1.71 13.92 1.57
CA ASP A 102 -2.10 13.61 2.94
C ASP A 102 -1.91 12.13 3.29
N THR A 103 -1.16 11.36 2.50
CA THR A 103 -0.92 9.94 2.79
C THR A 103 -0.04 9.77 4.03
N TRP A 104 -0.53 9.00 5.00
CA TRP A 104 0.27 8.52 6.12
C TRP A 104 1.17 7.37 5.66
N LEU A 105 2.44 7.48 6.02
CA LEU A 105 3.48 6.50 5.77
C LEU A 105 4.24 6.22 7.08
N PRO A 106 4.77 5.01 7.27
CA PRO A 106 5.63 4.74 8.41
C PRO A 106 6.94 5.54 8.29
N THR A 107 7.61 5.80 9.40
CA THR A 107 8.76 6.71 9.50
C THR A 107 9.97 6.29 8.66
N TRP A 108 10.11 4.99 8.41
CA TRP A 108 11.18 4.41 7.59
C TRP A 108 10.84 4.42 6.09
N ALA A 109 9.59 4.68 5.69
CA ALA A 109 9.24 4.77 4.28
C ALA A 109 9.97 5.96 3.65
N THR A 110 10.80 5.67 2.66
CA THR A 110 11.46 6.72 1.89
C THR A 110 10.44 7.32 0.93
N ALA A 111 10.29 8.65 0.93
CA ALA A 111 9.46 9.33 -0.06
C ALA A 111 9.96 8.95 -1.47
N PRO A 112 9.06 8.68 -2.44
CA PRO A 112 9.47 8.32 -3.79
C PRO A 112 10.40 9.40 -4.35
N HIS A 113 11.54 8.98 -4.89
CA HIS A 113 12.51 9.88 -5.52
C HIS A 113 11.82 10.60 -6.68
N ARG A 114 11.42 11.86 -6.47
CA ARG A 114 11.00 12.73 -7.55
C ARG A 114 12.25 13.08 -8.34
N ASP A 115 12.47 12.37 -9.44
CA ASP A 115 13.44 12.81 -10.44
C ASP A 115 13.02 14.20 -10.91
N THR A 116 13.69 15.21 -10.38
CA THR A 116 13.63 16.58 -10.86
C THR A 116 14.51 16.67 -12.10
N ASP A 117 14.15 15.95 -13.17
CA ASP A 117 14.87 16.05 -14.42
C ASP A 117 14.41 17.33 -15.13
N GLY A 118 15.14 18.42 -14.83
CA GLY A 118 15.06 19.67 -15.55
C GLY A 118 15.45 19.46 -17.01
N ARG A 119 14.45 19.29 -17.88
CA ARG A 119 14.64 19.36 -19.33
C ARG A 119 13.59 20.26 -19.95
N GLY A 120 13.81 21.56 -19.77
CA GLY A 120 12.95 22.62 -20.30
C GLY A 120 13.63 23.99 -20.24
N ALA A 121 14.80 24.14 -20.86
CA ALA A 121 15.34 25.47 -21.18
C ALA A 121 16.35 25.36 -22.34
N GLY A 122 16.15 26.19 -23.37
CA GLY A 122 17.20 26.54 -24.34
C GLY A 122 17.10 25.90 -25.73
N HIS A 123 15.98 26.08 -26.44
CA HIS A 123 16.08 26.30 -27.89
C HIS A 123 16.47 27.77 -28.05
N ASP A 124 17.75 28.06 -28.28
CA ASP A 124 18.17 29.36 -28.77
C ASP A 124 19.07 29.17 -30.00
N ALA A 125 18.59 29.78 -31.07
CA ALA A 125 19.17 29.82 -32.38
C ALA A 125 20.50 30.57 -32.40
N ARG A 126 21.46 30.05 -33.17
CA ARG A 126 22.30 30.84 -34.07
C ARG A 126 22.65 30.02 -35.31
#